data_AF-A0A4Q9VZ97-F1
#
_entry.id   AF-A0A4Q9VZ97-F1
#
_cell.length_a   1.000
_cell.length_b   1.000
_cell.length_c   1.000
_cell.angle_alpha   90.00
_cell.angle_beta   90.00
_cell.angle_gamma   90.00
#
_symmetry.space_group_name_H-M   'P 1'
#
loop_
_entity.id
_entity.type
_entity.pdbx_description
1 polymer ?
#
loop_
_entity_poly.entity_id
_entity_poly.type
_entity_poly.pdbx_seq_one_letter_code
_entity_poly.pdbx_strand_id
1 'polypeptide(L)' 'MNQWEQFLTPYKQAVDELKVKLKGLRKQYEVGENASPIEFVTGRVKPITSIIDKA' A
#
# COMPACT_ATOMS: atom_id res chain seq x y z
N MET A 1 -9.38 2.85 22.74
CA MET A 1 -8.75 2.48 21.45
C MET A 1 -7.54 1.60 21.75
N ASN A 2 -7.31 0.56 20.97
CA ASN A 2 -6.19 -0.36 21.18
C ASN A 2 -4.87 0.33 20.81
N GLN A 3 -3.82 0.26 21.63
CA GLN A 3 -2.54 0.98 21.36
C GLN A 3 -1.94 0.60 20.01
N TRP A 4 -2.07 -0.68 19.62
CA TRP A 4 -1.65 -1.17 18.32
C TRP A 4 -2.43 -0.54 17.16
N GLU A 5 -3.70 -0.22 17.36
CA GLU A 5 -4.50 0.44 16.33
C GLU A 5 -3.96 1.84 16.06
N GLN A 6 -3.71 2.62 17.11
CA GLN A 6 -3.11 3.95 17.00
C GLN A 6 -1.71 3.91 16.39
N PHE A 7 -0.87 2.96 16.81
CA PHE A 7 0.48 2.77 16.28
C PHE A 7 0.47 2.43 14.78
N LEU A 8 -0.48 1.59 14.34
CA LEU A 8 -0.56 1.14 12.94
C LEU A 8 -1.33 2.09 12.02
N THR A 9 -2.06 3.07 12.55
CA THR A 9 -2.78 4.10 11.77
C THR A 9 -1.92 4.76 10.69
N PRO A 10 -0.73 5.33 10.99
CA PRO A 10 0.10 5.96 9.96
C PRO A 10 0.55 4.99 8.88
N TYR A 11 0.80 3.71 9.23
CA TYR A 11 1.17 2.69 8.25
C TYR A 11 0.01 2.34 7.31
N LYS A 12 -1.22 2.26 7.83
CA LYS A 12 -2.42 2.03 7.01
C LYS A 12 -2.61 3.16 6.02
N GLN A 13 -2.56 4.41 6.51
CA GLN A 13 -2.68 5.59 5.67
C GLN A 13 -1.60 5.62 4.56
N ALA A 14 -0.33 5.42 4.92
CA ALA A 14 0.76 5.42 3.94
C ALA A 14 0.59 4.33 2.87
N VAL A 15 0.18 3.11 3.27
CA VAL A 15 -0.07 2.01 2.32
C VAL A 15 -1.22 2.35 1.37
N ASP A 16 -2.30 2.96 1.86
CA ASP A 16 -3.43 3.33 1.02
C ASP A 16 -3.08 4.46 0.05
N GLU A 17 -2.37 5.49 0.50
CA GLU A 17 -1.88 6.57 -0.36
C GLU A 17 -0.93 6.05 -1.46
N LEU A 18 0.00 5.18 -1.10
CA LEU A 18 0.92 4.57 -2.07
C LEU A 18 0.18 3.71 -3.09
N LYS A 19 -0.83 2.94 -2.67
CA LYS A 19 -1.65 2.15 -3.61
C LYS A 19 -2.35 3.05 -4.62
N VAL A 20 -2.88 4.19 -4.21
CA VAL A 20 -3.50 5.16 -5.14
C VAL A 20 -2.47 5.71 -6.12
N LYS A 21 -1.30 6.16 -5.63
CA LYS A 21 -0.24 6.72 -6.47
C LYS A 21 0.28 5.72 -7.51
N LEU A 22 0.56 4.49 -7.09
CA LEU A 22 1.10 3.44 -7.96
C LEU A 22 0.07 2.96 -9.00
N LYS A 23 -1.22 2.87 -8.63
CA LYS A 23 -2.30 2.63 -9.61
C LYS A 23 -2.45 3.80 -10.58
N GLY A 24 -2.25 5.03 -10.10
CA GLY A 24 -2.21 6.23 -10.92
C GLY A 24 -1.11 6.18 -11.99
N LEU A 25 0.09 5.73 -11.64
CA LEU A 25 1.19 5.54 -12.59
C LEU A 25 0.81 4.58 -13.73
N ARG A 26 0.22 3.43 -13.41
CA ARG A 26 -0.32 2.52 -14.43
C ARG A 26 -1.28 3.24 -15.38
N LYS A 27 -2.24 3.97 -14.82
CA LYS A 27 -3.24 4.72 -15.62
C LYS A 27 -2.59 5.77 -16.52
N GLN A 28 -1.50 6.39 -16.08
CA GLN A 28 -0.75 7.35 -16.90
C GLN A 28 -0.10 6.69 -18.13
N TYR A 29 0.42 5.47 -18.00
CA TYR A 29 0.93 4.70 -19.16
C TYR A 29 -0.20 4.37 -20.15
N GLU A 30 -1.35 3.92 -19.64
CA GLU A 30 -2.54 3.60 -20.47
C GLU A 30 -3.05 4.83 -21.23
N VAL A 31 -3.11 6.00 -20.60
CA VAL A 31 -3.48 7.27 -21.24
C VAL A 31 -2.48 7.70 -22.31
N GLY A 32 -1.20 7.38 -22.12
CA GLY A 32 -0.15 7.64 -23.12
C GLY A 32 -0.07 6.60 -24.24
N GLU A 33 -1.05 5.70 -24.38
CA GLU A 33 -1.07 4.59 -25.34
C GLU A 33 0.16 3.66 -25.25
N ASN A 34 0.81 3.62 -24.09
CA ASN A 34 1.96 2.77 -23.82
C ASN A 34 1.56 1.56 -22.96
N ALA A 35 2.23 0.43 -23.18
CA ALA A 35 2.10 -0.70 -22.28
C ALA A 35 2.63 -0.33 -20.89
N SER A 36 1.75 -0.39 -19.88
CA SER A 36 2.16 -0.17 -18.49
C SER A 36 3.08 -1.28 -18.00
N PRO A 37 4.24 -0.97 -17.38
CA PRO A 37 5.07 -1.97 -16.74
C PRO A 37 4.46 -2.51 -15.43
N ILE A 38 3.35 -1.94 -14.96
CA ILE A 38 2.65 -2.33 -13.74
C ILE A 38 1.36 -3.08 -14.12
N GLU A 39 1.31 -4.39 -13.81
CA GLU A 39 0.13 -5.24 -14.03
C GLU A 39 -0.93 -5.15 -12.94
N PHE A 40 -0.54 -4.99 -11.67
CA PHE A 40 -1.44 -4.73 -10.54
C PHE A 40 -0.64 -4.26 -9.33
N VAL A 41 -1.32 -3.60 -8.39
CA VAL A 41 -0.70 -3.11 -7.15
C VAL A 41 -1.49 -3.65 -5.96
N THR A 42 -0.79 -4.35 -5.08
CA THR A 42 -1.29 -4.79 -3.77
C THR A 42 -0.51 -4.13 -2.65
N GLY A 43 -1.13 -3.96 -1.49
CA GLY A 43 -0.46 -3.46 -0.30
C GLY A 43 -1.24 -3.87 0.94
N ARG A 44 -0.51 -4.18 2.02
CA ARG A 44 -1.05 -4.54 3.33
C ARG A 44 -0.14 -4.03 4.43
N VAL A 45 -0.72 -3.69 5.58
CA VAL A 45 0.03 -3.51 6.82
C VAL A 45 0.27 -4.87 7.45
N LYS A 46 1.48 -5.11 7.96
CA LYS A 46 1.86 -6.39 8.57
C LYS A 46 0.96 -6.67 9.80
N PRO A 47 0.40 -7.88 9.96
CA PRO A 47 -0.37 -8.24 11.15
C PRO A 47 0.46 -8.12 12.43
N ILE A 48 -0.20 -7.79 13.55
CA ILE A 48 0.46 -7.60 14.87
C ILE A 48 1.23 -8.86 15.29
N THR A 49 0.62 -10.04 15.16
CA THR A 49 1.28 -11.32 15.50
C THR A 49 2.60 -11.47 14.76
N SER A 50 2.59 -11.27 13.44
CA SER A 50 3.81 -11.35 12.64
C SER A 50 4.81 -10.22 12.93
N ILE A 51 4.38 -9.05 13.45
CA ILE A 51 5.30 -8.00 13.91
C ILE A 51 6.02 -8.49 15.18
N ILE A 52 5.28 -9.05 16.13
CA ILE A 52 5.81 -9.60 17.38
C ILE A 52 6.75 -10.78 17.09
N ASP A 53 6.35 -11.72 16.24
CA ASP A 53 7.17 -12.91 15.88
C ASP A 53 8.51 -12.56 15.22
N LYS A 54 8.64 -11.33 14.69
CA LYS A 54 9.87 -10.86 14.03
C LYS A 54 10.81 -10.10 14.98
N ALA A 55 10.30 -9.54 16.08
CA ALA A 55 11.06 -8.71 17.00
C ALA A 55 11.98 -9.57 17.88
#